data_AF-A0A9P5UGH1-F1
#
_entry.id   AF-A0A9P5UGH1-F1
#
_cell.length_a   1.000
_cell.length_b   1.000
_cell.length_c   1.000
_cell.angle_alpha   90.00
_cell.angle_beta   90.00
_cell.angle_gamma   90.00
#
_symmetry.space_group_name_H-M   'P 1'
#
loop_
_entity.id
_entity.type
_entity.pdbx_description
1 polymer ?
#
loop_
_entity_poly.entity_id
_entity_poly.type
_entity_poly.pdbx_seq_one_letter_code
_entity_poly.pdbx_strand_id
1 'polypeptide(L)'
;MNVAQVDIVGHSQGGILARYWIKYLDGAGKVYRHVGVSPINHGTTLSSITILAKALGLFDPSKPFADSIAPSFYQMVNDSDFIKKLNAGGDTAPGVVHSNIATKFDEVVTPYKTAFQLQAGVTNVVLQDLCMLSINEHLTMVNTKVVLQFVLNQLDPSTAKTAN
;
A
#
# COMPACT_ATOMS: atom_id res chain seq x y z
N MET A 1 -29.72 -1.93 -4.81
CA MET A 1 -28.73 -1.24 -3.96
C MET A 1 -28.06 -0.19 -4.81
N ASN A 2 -28.25 1.10 -4.52
CA ASN A 2 -27.40 2.15 -5.09
C ASN A 2 -26.16 2.24 -4.20
N VAL A 3 -25.04 1.72 -4.68
CA VAL A 3 -23.76 1.83 -3.96
C VAL A 3 -23.19 3.22 -4.29
N ALA A 4 -23.19 4.13 -3.31
CA ALA A 4 -22.68 5.48 -3.48
C ALA A 4 -21.13 5.55 -3.38
N GLN A 5 -20.52 4.61 -2.64
CA GLN A 5 -19.08 4.57 -2.41
C GLN A 5 -18.57 3.12 -2.36
N VAL A 6 -17.32 2.91 -2.70
CA VAL A 6 -16.62 1.62 -2.61
C VAL A 6 -15.53 1.64 -1.54
N ASP A 7 -15.15 0.45 -1.08
CA ASP A 7 -13.95 0.25 -0.28
C ASP A 7 -12.84 -0.32 -1.19
N ILE A 8 -11.62 0.20 -1.04
CA ILE A 8 -10.46 -0.19 -1.85
C ILE A 8 -9.40 -0.82 -0.96
N VAL A 9 -8.92 -1.99 -1.34
CA VAL A 9 -7.75 -2.63 -0.75
C VAL A 9 -6.61 -2.62 -1.77
N GLY A 10 -5.49 -2.01 -1.43
CA GLY A 10 -4.33 -1.87 -2.32
C GLY A 10 -3.08 -2.48 -1.69
N HIS A 11 -2.47 -3.46 -2.37
CA HIS A 11 -1.15 -3.99 -2.01
C HIS A 11 -0.05 -3.24 -2.77
N SER A 12 1.07 -2.95 -2.11
CA SER A 12 2.26 -2.39 -2.76
C SER A 12 1.93 -1.09 -3.53
N GLN A 13 2.27 -1.02 -4.81
CA GLN A 13 1.91 0.08 -5.71
C GLN A 13 0.38 0.34 -5.77
N GLY A 14 -0.46 -0.68 -5.63
CA GLY A 14 -1.91 -0.55 -5.67
C GLY A 14 -2.46 0.44 -4.65
N GLY A 15 -1.83 0.55 -3.47
CA GLY A 15 -2.25 1.51 -2.44
C GLY A 15 -2.01 2.97 -2.84
N ILE A 16 -0.91 3.27 -3.53
CA ILE A 16 -0.64 4.64 -3.99
C ILE A 16 -1.42 5.02 -5.25
N LEU A 17 -1.75 4.05 -6.10
CA LEU A 17 -2.62 4.28 -7.25
C LEU A 17 -4.04 4.65 -6.79
N ALA A 18 -4.56 3.95 -5.78
CA ALA A 18 -5.84 4.30 -5.16
C ALA A 18 -5.81 5.72 -4.58
N ARG A 19 -4.78 6.09 -3.81
CA ARG A 19 -4.61 7.45 -3.29
C ARG A 19 -4.56 8.50 -4.39
N TYR A 20 -3.84 8.23 -5.48
CA TYR A 20 -3.75 9.16 -6.61
C TYR A 20 -5.12 9.38 -7.26
N TRP A 21 -5.86 8.30 -7.51
CA TRP A 21 -7.21 8.38 -8.08
C TRP A 21 -8.18 9.17 -7.18
N ILE A 22 -8.13 8.92 -5.87
CA ILE A 22 -8.96 9.64 -4.89
C ILE A 22 -8.63 11.14 -4.86
N LYS A 23 -7.34 11.52 -4.86
CA LYS A 23 -6.91 12.91 -4.69
C LYS A 23 -6.96 13.75 -5.97
N TYR A 24 -6.61 13.15 -7.11
CA TYR A 24 -6.27 13.93 -8.31
C TYR A 24 -7.10 13.57 -9.55
N LEU A 25 -7.95 12.55 -9.46
CA LEU A 25 -8.86 12.16 -10.53
C LEU A 25 -10.29 12.23 -9.98
N ASP A 26 -11.17 11.35 -10.43
CA ASP A 26 -12.59 11.38 -10.14
C ASP A 26 -12.99 10.50 -8.92
N GLY A 27 -12.03 10.12 -8.07
CA GLY A 27 -12.28 9.23 -6.92
C GLY A 27 -12.84 9.93 -5.68
N ALA A 28 -12.77 11.26 -5.59
CA ALA A 28 -13.32 12.02 -4.47
C ALA A 28 -14.82 11.76 -4.31
N GLY A 29 -15.27 11.45 -3.09
CA GLY A 29 -16.66 11.12 -2.79
C GLY A 29 -17.13 9.74 -3.30
N LYS A 30 -16.26 8.96 -3.96
CA LYS A 30 -16.56 7.59 -4.44
C LYS A 30 -15.93 6.50 -3.59
N VAL A 31 -15.04 6.85 -2.66
CA VAL A 31 -14.37 5.91 -1.77
C VAL A 31 -14.77 6.18 -0.34
N TYR A 32 -15.15 5.13 0.38
CA TYR A 32 -15.43 5.21 1.80
C TYR A 32 -14.21 4.77 2.62
N ARG A 33 -13.58 3.65 2.24
CA ARG A 33 -12.34 3.17 2.87
C ARG A 33 -11.22 2.89 1.89
N HIS A 34 -9.99 3.16 2.33
CA HIS A 34 -8.77 2.76 1.65
C HIS A 34 -7.85 2.01 2.62
N VAL A 35 -7.63 0.73 2.33
CA VAL A 35 -6.80 -0.19 3.12
C VAL A 35 -5.53 -0.53 2.34
N GLY A 36 -4.38 -0.07 2.83
CA GLY A 36 -3.07 -0.40 2.29
C GLY A 36 -2.47 -1.66 2.93
N VAL A 37 -2.00 -2.60 2.11
CA VAL A 37 -1.15 -3.72 2.54
C VAL A 37 0.25 -3.50 1.99
N SER A 38 1.23 -3.24 2.86
CA SER A 38 2.58 -2.77 2.48
C SER A 38 2.57 -1.71 1.36
N PRO A 39 1.76 -0.64 1.44
CA PRO A 39 1.67 0.36 0.38
C PRO A 39 2.95 1.22 0.30
N ILE A 40 3.24 1.81 -0.86
CA ILE A 40 4.47 2.62 -1.09
C ILE A 40 4.22 4.11 -0.77
N ASN A 41 3.60 4.41 0.37
CA ASN A 41 3.02 5.74 0.64
C ASN A 41 4.02 6.90 0.60
N HIS A 42 5.26 6.69 1.05
CA HIS A 42 6.33 7.68 1.04
C HIS A 42 7.50 7.29 0.13
N GLY A 43 7.23 6.44 -0.86
CA GLY A 43 8.26 5.92 -1.74
C GLY A 43 9.10 4.82 -1.10
N THR A 44 10.07 4.35 -1.86
CA THR A 44 11.10 3.41 -1.44
C THR A 44 12.44 3.76 -2.10
N THR A 45 13.46 2.93 -1.94
CA THR A 45 14.77 3.12 -2.57
C THR A 45 14.83 2.48 -3.95
N LEU A 46 15.66 3.03 -4.83
CA LEU A 46 15.95 2.42 -6.14
C LEU A 46 16.51 0.99 -6.00
N SER A 47 17.32 0.74 -4.97
CA SER A 47 17.84 -0.58 -4.65
C SER A 47 16.73 -1.58 -4.30
N SER A 48 15.75 -1.20 -3.49
CA SER A 48 14.62 -2.07 -3.15
C SER A 48 13.71 -2.36 -4.34
N ILE A 49 13.50 -1.37 -5.23
CA ILE A 49 12.76 -1.61 -6.48
C ILE A 49 13.53 -2.57 -7.40
N THR A 50 14.86 -2.50 -7.42
CA THR A 50 15.68 -3.44 -8.18
C THR A 50 15.54 -4.88 -7.65
N ILE A 51 15.45 -5.05 -6.33
CA ILE A 51 15.16 -6.35 -5.69
C ILE A 51 13.81 -6.88 -6.19
N LEU A 52 12.76 -6.05 -6.16
CA LEU A 52 11.44 -6.41 -6.68
C LEU A 52 11.49 -6.79 -8.17
N ALA A 53 12.15 -5.98 -8.99
CA ALA A 53 12.27 -6.23 -10.43
C ALA A 53 12.95 -7.57 -10.72
N LYS A 54 13.97 -7.93 -9.94
CA LYS A 54 14.62 -9.25 -10.01
C LYS A 54 13.68 -10.37 -9.58
N ALA A 55 12.96 -10.21 -8.47
CA ALA A 55 12.02 -11.21 -7.96
C ALA A 55 10.88 -11.52 -8.95
N LEU A 56 10.40 -10.50 -9.67
CA LEU A 56 9.40 -10.64 -10.74
C LEU A 56 10.00 -11.12 -12.08
N GLY A 57 11.32 -11.28 -12.15
CA GLY A 57 12.05 -11.68 -13.35
C GLY A 57 11.88 -10.68 -14.48
N LEU A 58 11.89 -9.38 -14.18
CA LEU A 58 11.68 -8.29 -15.15
C LEU A 58 12.98 -7.88 -15.86
N PHE A 59 14.12 -8.41 -15.43
CA PHE A 59 15.39 -8.33 -16.16
C PHE A 59 15.58 -9.49 -17.15
N ASP A 60 14.61 -10.39 -17.25
CA ASP A 60 14.64 -11.48 -18.23
C ASP A 60 14.46 -10.89 -19.64
N PRO A 61 15.49 -10.95 -20.52
CA PRO A 61 15.42 -10.36 -21.85
C PRO A 61 14.38 -11.03 -22.76
N SER A 62 13.86 -12.20 -22.38
CA SER A 62 12.75 -12.86 -23.08
C SER A 62 11.37 -12.25 -22.77
N LYS A 63 11.27 -11.37 -21.77
CA LYS A 63 10.01 -10.72 -21.37
C LYS A 63 9.93 -9.28 -21.89
N PRO A 64 9.04 -8.97 -22.84
CA PRO A 64 8.97 -7.66 -23.51
C PRO A 64 8.36 -6.53 -22.65
N PHE A 65 8.16 -6.75 -21.35
CA PHE A 65 7.45 -5.82 -20.47
C PHE A 65 8.36 -4.81 -19.76
N ALA A 66 9.67 -5.07 -19.71
CA ALA A 66 10.61 -4.30 -18.88
C ALA A 66 10.56 -2.78 -19.17
N ASP A 67 10.57 -2.39 -20.44
CA ASP A 67 10.57 -0.97 -20.83
C ASP A 67 9.23 -0.28 -20.50
N SER A 68 8.11 -1.00 -20.62
CA SER A 68 6.77 -0.45 -20.38
C SER A 68 6.49 -0.11 -18.91
N ILE A 69 7.11 -0.85 -17.99
CA ILE A 69 6.93 -0.69 -16.54
C ILE A 69 8.02 0.14 -15.88
N ALA A 70 9.14 0.37 -16.56
CA ALA A 70 10.26 1.16 -16.05
C ALA A 70 9.86 2.54 -15.48
N PRO A 71 8.93 3.32 -16.09
CA PRO A 71 8.52 4.60 -15.51
C PRO A 71 7.94 4.47 -14.09
N SER A 72 7.22 3.38 -13.82
CA SER A 72 6.61 3.15 -12.51
C SER A 72 7.66 2.96 -11.41
N PHE A 73 8.81 2.37 -11.73
CA PHE A 73 9.92 2.21 -10.80
C PHE A 73 10.43 3.57 -10.35
N TYR A 74 10.73 4.48 -11.27
CA TYR A 74 11.18 5.82 -10.93
C TYR A 74 10.13 6.63 -10.16
N GLN A 75 8.84 6.43 -10.46
CA GLN A 75 7.74 7.08 -9.73
C GLN A 75 7.57 6.57 -8.29
N MET A 76 8.04 5.37 -7.97
CA MET A 76 7.96 4.80 -6.62
C MET A 76 9.19 5.12 -5.77
N VAL A 77 10.26 5.68 -6.35
CA VAL A 77 11.43 6.13 -5.58
C VAL A 77 11.03 7.30 -4.67
N ASN A 78 11.60 7.31 -3.46
CA ASN A 78 11.45 8.41 -2.52
C ASN A 78 11.83 9.75 -3.18
N ASP A 79 11.16 10.82 -2.79
CA ASP A 79 11.38 12.16 -3.34
C ASP A 79 11.18 12.31 -4.86
N SER A 80 10.65 11.30 -5.56
CA SER A 80 10.19 11.45 -6.93
C SER A 80 9.05 12.46 -7.01
N ASP A 81 8.88 13.10 -8.17
CA ASP A 81 7.80 14.07 -8.38
C ASP A 81 6.41 13.46 -8.16
N PHE A 82 6.25 12.16 -8.45
CA PHE A 82 5.02 11.44 -8.18
C PHE A 82 4.75 11.35 -6.66
N ILE A 83 5.71 10.88 -5.85
CA ILE A 83 5.54 10.75 -4.39
C ILE A 83 5.36 12.13 -3.74
N LYS A 84 6.13 13.13 -4.15
CA LYS A 84 5.97 14.52 -3.69
C LYS A 84 4.58 15.05 -4.00
N LYS A 85 4.09 14.88 -5.24
CA LYS A 85 2.73 15.24 -5.61
C LYS A 85 1.70 14.46 -4.80
N LEU A 86 1.88 13.15 -4.63
CA LEU A 86 0.93 12.31 -3.89
C LEU A 86 0.74 12.77 -2.45
N ASN A 87 1.83 13.15 -1.77
CA ASN A 87 1.83 13.56 -0.36
C ASN A 87 1.62 15.07 -0.15
N ALA A 88 1.59 15.87 -1.22
CA ALA A 88 1.26 17.29 -1.12
C ALA A 88 -0.15 17.50 -0.55
N GLY A 89 -0.28 18.43 0.40
CA GLY A 89 -1.55 18.74 1.07
C GLY A 89 -2.00 17.70 2.10
N GLY A 90 -1.14 16.76 2.49
CA GLY A 90 -1.42 15.72 3.48
C GLY A 90 -1.59 14.33 2.86
N ASP A 91 -1.53 13.32 3.71
CA ASP A 91 -1.44 11.94 3.25
C ASP A 91 -2.79 11.34 2.87
N THR A 92 -3.88 11.83 3.46
CA THR A 92 -5.23 11.29 3.24
C THR A 92 -6.07 12.23 2.39
N ALA A 93 -7.18 11.70 1.87
CA ALA A 93 -8.21 12.50 1.25
C ALA A 93 -9.36 12.75 2.25
N PRO A 94 -10.00 13.94 2.22
CA PRO A 94 -11.17 14.20 3.05
C PRO A 94 -12.29 13.18 2.84
N GLY A 95 -12.91 12.72 3.93
CA GLY A 95 -14.05 11.81 3.89
C GLY A 95 -13.72 10.34 3.64
N VAL A 96 -12.44 9.97 3.54
CA VAL A 96 -12.00 8.57 3.39
C VAL A 96 -11.38 8.07 4.70
N VAL A 97 -11.76 6.86 5.13
CA VAL A 97 -11.12 6.17 6.25
C VAL A 97 -9.89 5.43 5.73
N HIS A 98 -8.73 5.69 6.33
CA HIS A 98 -7.45 5.16 5.89
C HIS A 98 -6.84 4.21 6.92
N SER A 99 -6.40 3.05 6.45
CA SER A 99 -5.71 2.05 7.26
C SER A 99 -4.57 1.42 6.50
N ASN A 100 -3.44 1.14 7.16
CA ASN A 100 -2.27 0.52 6.55
C ASN A 100 -1.73 -0.57 7.47
N ILE A 101 -1.32 -1.71 6.88
CA ILE A 101 -0.53 -2.72 7.57
C ILE A 101 0.81 -2.90 6.86
N ALA A 102 1.91 -2.90 7.62
CA ALA A 102 3.27 -3.09 7.11
C ALA A 102 3.99 -4.17 7.92
N THR A 103 5.06 -4.75 7.36
CA THR A 103 5.86 -5.79 8.01
C THR A 103 7.27 -5.29 8.27
N LYS A 104 7.87 -5.68 9.41
CA LYS A 104 9.27 -5.38 9.74
C LYS A 104 10.25 -6.05 8.74
N PHE A 105 9.78 -7.06 8.02
CA PHE A 105 10.55 -7.85 7.06
C PHE A 105 10.38 -7.39 5.61
N ASP A 106 9.83 -6.19 5.38
CA ASP A 106 9.57 -5.68 4.03
C ASP A 106 10.90 -5.34 3.34
N GLU A 107 11.21 -6.05 2.26
CA GLU A 107 12.42 -5.91 1.45
C GLU A 107 12.26 -4.88 0.31
N VAL A 108 11.01 -4.51 0.00
CA VAL A 108 10.67 -3.62 -1.11
C VAL A 108 10.34 -2.22 -0.64
N VAL A 109 9.69 -2.05 0.51
CA VAL A 109 9.34 -0.76 1.10
C VAL A 109 10.26 -0.53 2.28
N THR A 110 11.40 0.12 2.03
CA THR A 110 12.46 0.28 3.03
C THR A 110 12.77 1.76 3.27
N PRO A 111 12.76 2.23 4.55
CA PRO A 111 12.31 1.52 5.76
C PRO A 111 10.80 1.21 5.75
N TYR A 112 10.36 0.08 6.32
CA TYR A 112 8.94 -0.36 6.26
C TYR A 112 7.92 0.67 6.75
N LYS A 113 8.32 1.57 7.66
CA LYS A 113 7.46 2.64 8.18
C LYS A 113 7.07 3.67 7.13
N THR A 114 7.78 3.75 6.00
CA THR A 114 7.39 4.59 4.84
C THR A 114 6.06 4.17 4.24
N ALA A 115 5.60 2.94 4.53
CA ALA A 115 4.27 2.47 4.17
C ALA A 115 3.14 3.12 4.97
N PHE A 116 3.42 3.79 6.07
CA PHE A 116 2.39 4.44 6.88
C PHE A 116 2.01 5.82 6.32
N GLN A 117 0.74 6.20 6.50
CA GLN A 117 0.28 7.57 6.29
C GLN A 117 0.36 8.35 7.61
N LEU A 118 1.03 9.48 7.63
CA LEU A 118 1.39 10.31 8.79
C LEU A 118 0.35 11.41 9.05
N GLN A 119 -0.93 11.05 9.06
CA GLN A 119 -2.02 11.98 9.34
C GLN A 119 -2.89 11.45 10.48
N ALA A 120 -3.46 12.37 11.28
CA ALA A 120 -4.37 12.02 12.36
C ALA A 120 -5.58 11.22 11.83
N GLY A 121 -5.99 10.20 12.61
CA GLY A 121 -7.13 9.35 12.26
C GLY A 121 -6.79 8.16 11.34
N VAL A 122 -5.55 8.02 10.87
CA VAL A 122 -5.10 6.84 10.12
C VAL A 122 -4.79 5.69 11.08
N THR A 123 -5.29 4.49 10.77
CA THR A 123 -4.88 3.26 11.47
C THR A 123 -3.62 2.67 10.81
N ASN A 124 -2.46 2.82 11.44
CA ASN A 124 -1.21 2.20 10.96
C ASN A 124 -0.81 1.05 11.89
N VAL A 125 -0.64 -0.15 11.35
CA VAL A 125 -0.33 -1.35 12.12
C VAL A 125 0.92 -2.03 11.59
N VAL A 126 1.78 -2.50 12.49
CA VAL A 126 2.86 -3.41 12.14
C VAL A 126 2.36 -4.84 12.31
N LEU A 127 2.53 -5.70 11.30
CA LEU A 127 2.09 -7.10 11.31
C LEU A 127 2.57 -7.84 12.57
N GLN A 128 3.82 -7.61 12.96
CA GLN A 128 4.42 -8.27 14.11
C GLN A 128 3.86 -7.79 15.47
N ASP A 129 3.13 -6.69 15.51
CA ASP A 129 2.42 -6.25 16.71
C ASP A 129 1.08 -7.00 16.86
N LEU A 130 0.53 -7.54 15.76
CA LEU A 130 -0.62 -8.44 15.79
C LEU A 130 -0.18 -9.88 16.05
N CYS A 131 0.79 -10.37 15.30
CA CYS A 131 1.32 -11.73 15.43
C CYS A 131 2.84 -11.71 15.22
N MET A 132 3.59 -11.80 16.32
CA MET A 132 5.05 -11.74 16.31
C MET A 132 5.70 -12.83 15.43
N LEU A 133 5.03 -13.98 15.28
CA LEU A 133 5.50 -15.12 14.49
C LEU A 133 5.11 -15.05 12.99
N SER A 134 4.33 -14.04 12.58
CA SER A 134 4.01 -13.84 11.16
C SER A 134 5.19 -13.17 10.47
N ILE A 135 6.07 -13.99 9.88
CA ILE A 135 7.28 -13.56 9.17
C ILE A 135 6.96 -13.52 7.68
N ASN A 136 6.37 -12.41 7.24
CA ASN A 136 6.00 -12.18 5.85
C ASN A 136 6.85 -11.06 5.26
N GLU A 137 7.44 -11.36 4.11
CA GLU A 137 8.09 -10.44 3.18
C GLU A 137 7.04 -9.72 2.31
N HIS A 138 7.45 -8.68 1.59
CA HIS A 138 6.58 -7.75 0.88
C HIS A 138 5.51 -8.44 0.01
N LEU A 139 5.93 -9.39 -0.83
CA LEU A 139 5.04 -10.11 -1.75
C LEU A 139 4.12 -11.11 -1.06
N THR A 140 4.50 -11.58 0.14
CA THR A 140 3.76 -12.61 0.87
C THR A 140 2.76 -12.05 1.87
N MET A 141 2.77 -10.73 2.10
CA MET A 141 1.83 -10.06 3.01
C MET A 141 0.37 -10.38 2.70
N VAL A 142 0.00 -10.50 1.42
CA VAL A 142 -1.37 -10.80 1.00
C VAL A 142 -1.79 -12.26 1.24
N ASN A 143 -0.85 -13.14 1.61
CA ASN A 143 -1.08 -14.57 1.76
C ASN A 143 -1.16 -15.04 3.23
N THR A 144 -1.15 -14.12 4.20
CA THR A 144 -1.26 -14.47 5.63
C THR A 144 -2.66 -14.17 6.18
N LYS A 145 -3.17 -15.10 6.99
CA LYS A 145 -4.47 -14.97 7.68
C LYS A 145 -4.53 -13.73 8.56
N VAL A 146 -3.41 -13.31 9.14
CA VAL A 146 -3.34 -12.13 10.02
C VAL A 146 -3.61 -10.86 9.23
N VAL A 147 -3.01 -10.70 8.05
CA VAL A 147 -3.25 -9.55 7.18
C VAL A 147 -4.66 -9.60 6.61
N LEU A 148 -5.15 -10.77 6.18
CA LEU A 148 -6.52 -10.92 5.68
C LEU A 148 -7.54 -10.54 6.76
N GLN A 149 -7.35 -10.99 7.99
CA GLN A 149 -8.24 -10.64 9.10
C GLN A 149 -8.14 -9.15 9.45
N PHE A 150 -6.95 -8.55 9.41
CA PHE A 150 -6.80 -7.10 9.54
C PHE A 150 -7.61 -6.37 8.47
N VAL A 151 -7.49 -6.75 7.20
CA VAL A 151 -8.24 -6.15 6.09
C VAL A 151 -9.74 -6.27 6.33
N LEU A 152 -10.24 -7.47 6.67
CA LEU A 152 -11.66 -7.67 6.96
C LEU A 152 -12.15 -6.80 8.12
N ASN A 153 -11.36 -6.64 9.19
CA ASN A 153 -11.70 -5.75 10.30
C ASN A 153 -11.78 -4.28 9.88
N GLN A 154 -10.98 -3.85 8.90
CA GLN A 154 -11.06 -2.49 8.38
C GLN A 154 -12.29 -2.29 7.47
N LEU A 155 -12.64 -3.31 6.68
CA LEU A 155 -13.80 -3.29 5.78
C LEU A 155 -15.14 -3.36 6.54
N ASP A 156 -15.19 -4.15 7.63
CA ASP A 156 -16.35 -4.23 8.52
C ASP A 156 -15.94 -4.19 10.00
N PRO A 157 -15.74 -2.97 10.56
CA PRO A 157 -15.39 -2.82 11.97
C PRO A 157 -16.45 -3.35 12.94
N SER A 158 -17.72 -3.49 12.52
CA SER A 158 -18.81 -3.92 13.40
C SER A 158 -18.74 -5.41 13.76
N THR A 159 -18.05 -6.20 12.95
CA THR A 159 -17.86 -7.65 13.14
C THR A 159 -16.39 -8.02 13.37
N ALA A 160 -15.56 -7.04 13.72
CA ALA A 160 -14.12 -7.21 13.88
C ALA A 160 -13.76 -8.30 14.90
N LYS A 161 -12.73 -9.08 14.57
CA LYS A 161 -12.18 -10.17 15.40
C LYS A 161 -10.70 -9.98 15.63
N THR A 162 -10.14 -10.69 16.61
CA THR A 162 -8.69 -10.74 16.78
C THR A 162 -8.02 -11.28 15.51
N ALA A 163 -6.92 -10.65 15.10
CA ALA A 163 -6.21 -11.01 13.88
C ALA A 163 -5.17 -12.13 14.06
N ASN A 164 -4.95 -12.64 15.28
CA ASN A 164 -3.91 -13.61 15.62
C ASN A 164 -4.45 -14.94 16.15
#